data_AF-A0AAE6ELS1-F1
#
_entry.id   AF-A0AAE6ELS1-F1
#
_cell.length_a   1.000
_cell.length_b   1.000
_cell.length_c   1.000
_cell.angle_alpha   90.00
_cell.angle_beta   90.00
_cell.angle_gamma   90.00
#
_symmetry.space_group_name_H-M   'P 1'
#
loop_
_entity.id
_entity.type
_entity.pdbx_description
1 polymer ?
#
loop_
_entity_poly.entity_id
_entity_poly.type
_entity_poly.pdbx_seq_one_letter_code
_entity_poly.pdbx_strand_id
1 'polypeptide(L)'
;MVYVHRNPSSEIVGVYANSQGGIAEEWLADDNAEVVAFLNPEPAQVETVVYGVDLWGRMTEEEAEQVLSEMESQPARTRKIFEAANSYRSVHELWPLLVQIATTLFGEERAAQILAPSSQQ
;
A
#
# COMPACT_ATOMS: atom_id res chain seq x y z
N MET A 1 -14.52 -29.18 10.93
CA MET A 1 -15.80 -28.51 11.26
C MET A 1 -15.60 -27.57 12.45
N VAL A 2 -16.21 -26.39 12.42
CA VAL A 2 -16.08 -25.32 13.42
C VAL A 2 -17.41 -24.60 13.64
N TYR A 3 -17.55 -23.92 14.78
CA TYR A 3 -18.67 -23.03 15.06
C TYR A 3 -18.31 -21.59 14.73
N VAL A 4 -19.19 -20.86 14.05
CA VAL A 4 -18.92 -19.47 13.63
C VAL A 4 -19.84 -18.48 14.32
N HIS A 5 -19.28 -17.33 14.67
CA HIS A 5 -20.00 -16.15 15.16
C HIS A 5 -20.06 -15.13 14.05
N ARG A 6 -21.26 -14.64 13.72
CA ARG A 6 -21.46 -13.60 12.72
C ARG A 6 -21.91 -12.27 13.34
N ASN A 7 -21.49 -11.17 12.75
CA ASN A 7 -22.01 -9.84 13.08
C ASN A 7 -23.39 -9.60 12.41
N PRO A 8 -24.07 -8.47 12.69
CA PRO A 8 -25.34 -8.14 12.04
C PRO A 8 -25.28 -8.00 10.50
N SER A 9 -24.09 -7.76 9.94
CA SER A 9 -23.83 -7.75 8.49
C SER A 9 -23.62 -9.15 7.90
N SER A 10 -23.79 -10.21 8.71
CA SER A 10 -23.56 -11.61 8.35
C SER A 10 -22.10 -11.99 8.07
N GLU A 11 -21.13 -11.19 8.51
CA GLU A 11 -19.70 -11.51 8.36
C GLU A 11 -19.21 -12.33 9.55
N ILE A 12 -18.34 -13.32 9.31
CA ILE A 12 -17.70 -14.10 10.38
C ILE A 12 -16.76 -13.17 11.17
N VAL A 13 -16.99 -13.09 12.48
CA VAL A 13 -16.16 -12.33 13.43
C VAL A 13 -15.48 -13.23 14.47
N GLY A 14 -15.77 -14.53 14.46
CA GLY A 14 -15.13 -15.50 15.34
C GLY A 14 -15.36 -16.94 14.90
N VAL A 15 -14.37 -17.80 15.16
CA VAL A 15 -14.40 -19.23 14.88
C VAL A 15 -14.04 -19.99 16.16
N TYR A 16 -14.85 -20.99 16.53
CA TYR A 16 -14.77 -21.69 17.82
C TYR A 16 -14.82 -23.20 17.62
N ALA A 17 -14.12 -23.93 18.50
CA ALA A 17 -14.12 -25.39 18.50
C ALA A 17 -15.42 -26.00 19.10
N ASN A 18 -16.14 -25.23 19.93
CA ASN A 18 -17.37 -25.65 20.61
C ASN A 18 -18.49 -24.63 20.40
N SER A 19 -19.74 -25.09 20.41
CA SER A 19 -20.92 -24.21 20.34
C SER A 19 -20.94 -23.22 21.51
N GLN A 20 -21.27 -21.96 21.22
CA GLN A 20 -21.48 -20.89 22.20
C GLN A 20 -22.91 -20.37 22.03
N GLY A 21 -23.81 -20.69 22.96
CA GLY A 21 -25.22 -20.29 22.87
C GLY A 21 -25.39 -18.78 22.72
N GLY A 22 -26.14 -18.36 21.70
CA GLY A 22 -26.37 -16.95 21.37
C GLY A 22 -25.16 -16.19 20.77
N ILE A 23 -24.05 -16.86 20.48
CA ILE A 23 -22.83 -16.25 19.92
C ILE A 23 -22.36 -17.03 18.68
N ALA A 24 -22.10 -18.33 18.83
CA ALA A 24 -21.58 -19.20 17.78
C ALA A 24 -22.31 -20.54 17.78
N GLU A 25 -23.44 -20.58 17.07
CA GLU A 25 -24.30 -21.77 16.95
C GLU A 25 -24.28 -22.36 15.54
N GLU A 26 -23.89 -21.57 14.55
CA GLU A 26 -23.75 -22.01 13.17
C GLU A 26 -22.54 -22.92 13.02
N TRP A 27 -22.75 -24.09 12.42
CA TRP A 27 -21.74 -25.12 12.27
C TRP A 27 -21.31 -25.22 10.80
N LEU A 28 -20.06 -24.87 10.50
CA LEU A 28 -19.50 -24.86 9.16
C LEU A 28 -18.31 -25.81 9.04
N ALA A 29 -18.04 -26.25 7.81
CA ALA A 29 -16.81 -26.95 7.49
C ALA A 29 -15.60 -26.01 7.63
N ASP A 30 -14.49 -26.55 8.07
CA ASP A 30 -13.21 -25.83 8.24
C ASP A 30 -12.56 -25.47 6.90
N ASP A 31 -12.95 -26.15 5.82
CA ASP A 31 -12.60 -25.83 4.44
C ASP A 31 -13.65 -24.95 3.73
N ASN A 32 -14.70 -24.49 4.44
CA ASN A 32 -15.65 -23.53 3.91
C ASN A 32 -14.91 -22.23 3.54
N ALA A 33 -15.20 -21.69 2.35
CA ALA A 33 -14.50 -20.51 1.83
C ALA A 33 -14.53 -19.29 2.78
N GLU A 34 -15.63 -19.06 3.50
CA GLU A 34 -15.75 -17.95 4.45
C GLU A 34 -14.90 -18.18 5.70
N VAL A 35 -14.85 -19.42 6.20
CA VAL A 35 -14.01 -19.81 7.35
C VAL A 35 -12.53 -19.70 6.99
N VAL A 36 -12.16 -20.18 5.80
CA VAL A 36 -10.79 -20.06 5.28
C VAL A 36 -10.39 -18.60 5.12
N ALA A 37 -11.26 -17.76 4.56
CA ALA A 37 -10.99 -16.33 4.39
C ALA A 37 -10.82 -15.61 5.75
N PHE A 38 -11.63 -15.96 6.75
CA PHE A 38 -11.48 -15.40 8.11
C PHE A 38 -10.18 -15.83 8.78
N LEU A 39 -9.80 -17.11 8.68
CA LEU A 39 -8.58 -17.64 9.30
C LEU A 39 -7.30 -17.24 8.54
N ASN A 40 -7.43 -16.93 7.26
CA ASN A 40 -6.34 -16.51 6.38
C ASN A 40 -6.72 -15.19 5.69
N PRO A 41 -6.73 -14.06 6.43
CA PRO A 41 -7.00 -12.77 5.82
C PRO A 41 -5.95 -12.47 4.75
N GLU A 42 -6.38 -11.91 3.62
CA GLU A 42 -5.45 -11.42 2.61
C GLU A 42 -4.50 -10.38 3.24
N PRO A 43 -3.18 -10.43 2.95
CA PRO A 43 -2.26 -9.43 3.45
C PRO A 43 -2.74 -8.05 3.01
N ALA A 44 -2.82 -7.12 3.96
CA ALA A 44 -3.19 -5.74 3.66
C ALA A 44 -2.29 -5.23 2.54
N GLN A 45 -2.90 -4.78 1.43
CA GLN A 45 -2.15 -4.16 0.35
C GLN A 45 -1.49 -2.91 0.91
N VAL A 46 -0.18 -2.97 1.13
CA VAL A 46 0.61 -1.85 1.64
C VAL A 46 0.69 -0.80 0.54
N GLU A 47 -0.28 0.12 0.54
CA GLU A 47 -0.21 1.33 -0.27
C GLU A 47 0.93 2.19 0.28
N THR A 48 2.01 2.28 -0.49
CA THR A 48 3.11 3.19 -0.16
C THR A 48 2.69 4.57 -0.59
N VAL A 49 2.49 5.46 0.38
CA VAL A 49 2.23 6.88 0.12
C VAL A 49 3.48 7.66 0.53
N VAL A 50 4.01 8.46 -0.38
CA VAL A 50 5.15 9.35 -0.15
C VAL A 50 4.69 10.77 -0.43
N TYR A 51 4.72 11.65 0.56
CA TYR A 51 4.40 13.05 0.35
C TYR A 51 5.53 13.73 -0.42
N GLY A 52 5.19 14.71 -1.28
CA GLY A 52 6.19 15.46 -2.02
C GLY A 52 7.19 16.13 -1.08
N VAL A 53 6.74 16.65 0.06
CA VAL A 53 7.61 17.26 1.07
C VAL A 53 8.63 16.27 1.63
N ASP A 54 8.23 15.03 1.92
CA ASP A 54 9.15 14.00 2.39
C ASP A 54 10.08 13.52 1.28
N LEU A 55 9.56 13.36 0.06
CA LEU A 55 10.34 12.97 -1.11
C LEU A 55 11.50 13.96 -1.32
N TRP A 56 11.17 15.24 -1.49
CA TRP A 56 12.16 16.30 -1.72
C TRP A 56 13.02 16.56 -0.47
N GLY A 57 12.46 16.42 0.73
CA GLY A 57 13.18 16.63 1.99
C GLY A 57 14.21 15.54 2.31
N ARG A 58 14.08 14.33 1.75
CA ARG A 58 15.07 13.24 1.87
C ARG A 58 16.22 13.35 0.88
N MET A 59 16.04 14.16 -0.17
CA MET A 59 17.01 14.35 -1.23
C MET A 59 17.97 15.47 -0.86
N THR A 60 19.23 15.32 -1.26
CA THR A 60 20.17 16.45 -1.26
C THR A 60 19.80 17.43 -2.36
N GLU A 61 20.32 18.66 -2.29
CA GLU A 61 20.09 19.68 -3.31
C GLU A 61 20.60 19.22 -4.70
N GLU A 62 21.75 18.53 -4.74
CA GLU A 62 22.31 17.92 -5.95
C GLU A 62 21.42 16.80 -6.51
N GLU A 63 20.85 15.95 -5.64
CA GLU A 63 19.91 14.89 -6.05
C GLU A 63 18.62 15.51 -6.61
N ALA A 64 18.12 16.57 -5.98
CA ALA A 64 16.92 17.28 -6.43
C ALA A 64 17.13 17.93 -7.81
N GLU A 65 18.28 18.58 -8.04
CA GLU A 65 18.62 19.15 -9.35
C GLU A 65 18.68 18.09 -10.45
N GLN A 66 19.26 16.92 -10.17
CA GLN A 66 19.31 15.81 -11.13
C GLN A 66 17.90 15.30 -11.49
N VAL A 67 17.02 15.14 -10.51
CA VAL A 67 15.62 14.77 -10.78
C VAL A 67 14.92 15.84 -11.60
N LEU A 68 15.09 17.12 -11.28
CA LEU A 68 14.49 18.20 -12.05
C LEU A 68 14.97 18.18 -13.51
N SER A 69 16.26 17.96 -13.74
CA SER A 69 16.82 17.84 -15.09
C SER A 69 16.27 16.64 -15.86
N GLU A 70 16.20 15.46 -15.25
CA GLU A 70 15.58 14.29 -15.88
C GLU A 70 14.10 14.50 -16.12
N MET A 71 13.41 15.19 -15.21
CA MET A 71 11.99 15.49 -15.34
C MET A 71 11.72 16.46 -16.50
N GLU A 72 12.63 17.37 -16.85
CA GLU A 72 12.51 18.20 -18.05
C GLU A 72 12.44 17.39 -19.35
N SER A 73 13.09 16.22 -19.38
CA SER A 73 13.02 15.30 -20.53
C SER A 73 11.66 14.60 -20.65
N GLN A 74 10.87 14.57 -19.58
CA GLN A 74 9.58 13.86 -19.54
C GLN A 74 8.48 14.62 -20.29
N PRO A 75 7.44 13.90 -20.78
CA PRO A 75 6.29 14.52 -21.43
C PRO A 75 5.64 15.60 -20.56
N ALA A 76 5.13 16.66 -21.20
CA ALA A 76 4.55 17.82 -20.49
C ALA A 76 3.43 17.43 -19.51
N ARG A 77 2.64 16.40 -19.85
CA ARG A 77 1.60 15.85 -18.97
C ARG A 77 2.19 15.28 -17.68
N THR A 78 3.23 14.46 -17.78
CA THR A 78 3.91 13.84 -16.63
C THR A 78 4.47 14.91 -15.71
N ARG A 79 5.20 15.89 -16.27
CA ARG A 79 5.73 17.02 -15.51
C ARG A 79 4.65 17.77 -14.75
N LYS A 80 3.54 18.09 -15.41
CA LYS A 80 2.44 18.83 -14.77
C LYS A 80 1.74 18.04 -13.68
N ILE A 81 1.59 16.73 -13.84
CA ILE A 81 1.02 15.90 -12.77
C ILE A 81 1.99 15.83 -11.59
N PHE A 82 3.29 15.68 -11.84
CA PHE A 82 4.31 15.62 -10.80
C PHE A 82 4.41 16.95 -10.02
N GLU A 83 4.52 18.08 -10.73
CA GLU A 83 4.54 19.42 -10.13
C GLU A 83 3.29 19.72 -9.30
N ALA A 84 2.11 19.24 -9.73
CA ALA A 84 0.85 19.45 -9.03
C ALA A 84 0.58 18.42 -7.93
N ALA A 85 1.33 17.31 -7.89
CA ALA A 85 1.11 16.23 -6.94
C ALA A 85 1.70 16.57 -5.57
N ASN A 86 0.84 16.59 -4.56
CA ASN A 86 1.27 16.69 -3.16
C ASN A 86 1.68 15.32 -2.57
N SER A 87 1.25 14.21 -3.19
CA SER A 87 1.54 12.85 -2.74
C SER A 87 1.69 11.89 -3.91
N TYR A 88 2.67 11.01 -3.82
CA TYR A 88 2.92 9.90 -4.74
C TYR A 88 2.50 8.60 -4.08
N ARG A 89 1.70 7.79 -4.76
CA ARG A 89 1.13 6.55 -4.21
C ARG A 89 1.53 5.36 -5.06
N SER A 90 1.84 4.22 -4.45
CA SER A 90 2.23 3.00 -5.18
C SER A 90 1.16 2.47 -6.12
N VAL A 91 -0.11 2.80 -5.87
CA VAL A 91 -1.25 2.44 -6.71
C VAL A 91 -1.44 3.38 -7.91
N HIS A 92 -0.68 4.47 -8.01
CA HIS A 92 -0.81 5.46 -9.08
C HIS A 92 -0.01 5.07 -10.33
N GLU A 93 -0.53 5.38 -11.52
CA GLU A 93 0.08 5.01 -12.81
C GLU A 93 1.50 5.57 -13.03
N LEU A 94 1.84 6.66 -12.36
CA LEU A 94 3.15 7.31 -12.46
C LEU A 94 4.19 6.77 -11.47
N TRP A 95 3.79 5.92 -10.51
CA TRP A 95 4.71 5.35 -9.54
C TRP A 95 5.86 4.55 -10.17
N PRO A 96 5.63 3.65 -11.15
CA PRO A 96 6.71 2.91 -11.78
C PRO A 96 7.73 3.81 -12.48
N LEU A 97 7.27 4.93 -13.06
CA LEU A 97 8.17 5.91 -13.69
C LEU A 97 9.04 6.61 -12.64
N LEU A 98 8.47 6.97 -11.50
CA LEU A 98 9.20 7.60 -10.40
C LEU A 98 10.27 6.65 -9.84
N VAL A 99 9.90 5.39 -9.60
CA VAL A 99 10.85 4.33 -9.21
C VAL A 99 11.95 4.19 -10.25
N GLN A 100 11.61 4.12 -11.54
CA GLN A 100 12.59 4.00 -12.61
C GLN A 100 13.58 5.17 -12.63
N ILE A 101 13.10 6.42 -12.55
CA ILE A 101 13.96 7.61 -12.53
C ILE A 101 14.87 7.59 -11.30
N ALA A 102 14.30 7.35 -10.11
CA ALA A 102 15.05 7.31 -8.86
C ALA A 102 16.11 6.20 -8.86
N THR A 103 15.78 5.00 -9.34
CA THR A 103 16.71 3.88 -9.44
C THR A 103 17.79 4.13 -10.49
N THR A 104 17.46 4.80 -11.60
CA THR A 104 18.44 5.13 -12.66
C THR A 104 19.43 6.18 -12.17
N LEU A 105 18.97 7.19 -11.44
CA LEU A 105 19.79 8.29 -10.95
C LEU A 105 20.62 7.92 -9.70
N PHE A 106 19.99 7.25 -8.73
CA PHE A 106 20.58 7.06 -7.39
C PHE A 106 20.90 5.60 -7.06
N GLY A 107 20.50 4.65 -7.90
CA GLY A 107 20.58 3.22 -7.63
C GLY A 107 19.40 2.71 -6.77
N GLU A 108 19.25 1.39 -6.72
CA GLU A 108 18.12 0.73 -6.05
C GLU A 108 18.03 1.05 -4.56
N GLU A 109 19.18 1.05 -3.87
CA GLU A 109 19.22 1.23 -2.41
C GLU A 109 18.80 2.64 -1.98
N ARG A 110 19.31 3.66 -2.68
CA ARG A 110 18.98 5.06 -2.40
C ARG A 110 17.56 5.40 -2.85
N ALA A 111 17.12 4.88 -4.00
CA ALA A 111 15.74 5.02 -4.47
C ALA A 111 14.74 4.45 -3.45
N ALA A 112 15.02 3.28 -2.86
CA ALA A 112 14.18 2.68 -1.84
C ALA A 112 14.09 3.53 -0.56
N GLN A 113 15.18 4.21 -0.17
CA GLN A 113 15.17 5.13 0.97
C GLN A 113 14.36 6.40 0.69
N ILE A 114 14.52 6.99 -0.50
CA ILE A 114 13.77 8.18 -0.91
C ILE A 114 12.28 7.86 -1.01
N LEU A 115 11.93 6.72 -1.62
CA LEU A 115 10.57 6.24 -1.84
C LEU A 115 9.99 5.41 -0.71
N ALA A 116 10.65 5.38 0.45
CA ALA A 116 10.10 4.75 1.64
C ALA A 116 8.75 5.40 2.00
N PRO A 117 7.79 4.64 2.56
CA PRO A 117 6.51 5.21 2.99
C PRO A 117 6.73 6.43 3.88
N SER A 118 6.00 7.51 3.62
CA SER A 118 5.90 8.60 4.58
C SER A 118 5.15 8.09 5.80
N SER A 119 5.75 8.22 6.99
CA SER A 119 5.03 8.01 8.23
C SER A 119 3.85 8.99 8.24
N GLN A 120 2.61 8.48 8.29
CA GLN A 120 1.44 9.33 8.47
C GLN A 120 1.66 10.19 9.72
N GLN A 121 1.90 11.49 9.54
CA GLN A 121 1.86 12.47 10.62
C GLN A 121 0.42 12.86 10.93
#